data_AF-A0A7C5MJ34-F1
#
_entry.id   AF-A0A7C5MJ34-F1
#
_cell.length_a   1.000
_cell.length_b   1.000
_cell.length_c   1.000
_cell.angle_alpha   90.00
_cell.angle_beta   90.00
_cell.angle_gamma   90.00
#
_symmetry.space_group_name_H-M   'P 1'
#
loop_
_entity.id
_entity.type
_entity.pdbx_description
1 polymer ?
#
loop_
_entity_poly.entity_id
_entity_poly.type
_entity_poly.pdbx_seq_one_letter_code
_entity_poly.pdbx_strand_id
1 'polypeptide(L)' 'KQIVDAIEEVLKPKGVAVLISAEHMCMTMRGVQKPGTKTVTTLLTGLFRTDPTIKAAFYSLIK' A
#
# COMPACT_ATOMS: atom_id res chain seq x y z
N LYS A 1 1.09 -7.60 -2.20
CA LYS A 1 1.11 -8.23 -3.54
C LYS A 1 -0.21 -8.95 -3.84
N GLN A 2 -0.62 -9.94 -3.06
CA GLN A 2 -1.88 -10.69 -3.28
C GLN A 2 -3.12 -9.83 -3.57
N ILE A 3 -3.31 -8.72 -2.83
CA ILE A 3 -4.44 -7.80 -3.05
C ILE A 3 -4.44 -7.21 -4.47
N VAL A 4 -3.27 -6.78 -4.95
CA VAL A 4 -3.13 -6.22 -6.30
C VAL A 4 -3.40 -7.29 -7.33
N ASP A 5 -2.78 -8.46 -7.18
CA ASP A 5 -2.91 -9.57 -8.13
C ASP A 5 -4.39 -9.99 -8.29
N ALA A 6 -5.13 -10.09 -7.17
CA ALA A 6 -6.56 -10.44 -7.19
C ALA A 6 -7.42 -9.38 -7.90
N ILE A 7 -7.13 -8.09 -7.69
CA ILE A 7 -7.85 -6.99 -8.36
C ILE A 7 -7.53 -6.99 -9.86
N GLU A 8 -6.27 -7.21 -10.23
CA GLU A 8 -5.84 -7.25 -11.63
C GLU A 8 -6.47 -8.43 -12.38
N GLU A 9 -6.52 -9.60 -11.74
CA GLU A 9 -7.09 -10.82 -12.33
C GLU A 9 -8.59 -10.66 -12.64
N VAL A 10 -9.36 -10.11 -11.69
CA VAL A 10 -10.83 -10.01 -11.81
C VAL A 10 -11.26 -8.83 -12.68
N LEU A 11 -10.68 -7.65 -12.46
CA LEU A 11 -11.17 -6.41 -13.08
C LEU A 11 -10.41 -5.98 -14.34
N LYS A 12 -9.21 -6.53 -14.58
CA LYS A 12 -8.32 -6.13 -15.68
C LYS A 12 -8.20 -4.60 -15.84
N PRO A 13 -7.93 -3.84 -14.77
CA PRO A 13 -7.90 -2.39 -14.81
C PRO A 13 -6.63 -1.87 -15.50
N LYS A 14 -6.61 -0.58 -15.86
CA LYS A 14 -5.42 0.09 -16.42
C LYS A 14 -4.27 0.26 -15.41
N GLY A 15 -4.53 0.02 -14.13
CA GLY A 15 -3.55 0.03 -13.05
C GLY A 15 -4.23 -0.09 -11.69
N VAL A 16 -3.48 -0.57 -10.70
CA VAL A 16 -3.94 -0.74 -9.31
C VAL A 16 -2.94 -0.08 -8.37
N ALA A 17 -3.44 0.56 -7.32
CA ALA A 17 -2.64 1.11 -6.26
C ALA A 17 -3.15 0.61 -4.90
N VAL A 18 -2.27 0.00 -4.11
CA VAL A 18 -2.58 -0.50 -2.77
C VAL A 18 -1.58 0.08 -1.78
N LEU A 19 -2.10 0.66 -0.70
CA LEU A 19 -1.34 1.11 0.46
C LEU A 19 -1.91 0.42 1.70
N ILE A 20 -1.05 -0.20 2.48
CA ILE A 20 -1.40 -0.84 3.75
C ILE A 20 -0.58 -0.16 4.83
N SER A 21 -1.25 0.37 5.84
CA SER A 21 -0.64 0.92 7.05
C SER A 21 -1.12 0.09 8.23
N ALA A 22 -0.19 -0.60 8.89
CA ALA A 22 -0.50 -1.49 10.01
C ALA A 22 0.50 -1.33 11.14
N GLU A 23 0.03 -1.52 12.36
CA GLU A 23 0.88 -1.65 13.54
C GLU A 23 1.04 -3.13 13.90
N HIS A 24 2.28 -3.58 14.05
CA HIS A 24 2.58 -4.96 14.38
C HIS A 24 2.64 -5.12 15.90
N MET A 25 1.62 -5.76 16.47
CA MET A 25 1.57 -6.07 17.90
C MET A 25 2.80 -6.85 18.40
N CYS A 26 3.41 -7.66 17.54
CA CYS A 26 4.65 -8.38 17.81
C CYS A 26 5.84 -7.46 18.12
N MET A 27 5.81 -6.22 17.63
CA MET A 27 6.84 -5.18 17.83
C MET A 27 6.45 -4.18 18.95
N THR A 28 5.15 -4.04 19.19
CA THR A 28 4.59 -3.14 20.21
C THR A 28 4.57 -3.77 21.61
N MET A 29 4.11 -5.02 21.73
CA MET A 29 3.92 -5.70 23.01
C MET A 29 5.03 -6.70 23.36
N ARG A 30 5.78 -7.17 22.36
CA ARG A 30 6.92 -8.10 22.52
C ARG A 30 8.11 -7.59 21.71
N GLY A 31 9.30 -8.15 21.95
CA GLY A 31 10.51 -7.76 21.21
C GLY A 31 11.01 -6.35 21.54
N VAL A 32 11.14 -5.49 20.52
CA VAL A 32 11.74 -4.14 20.60
C VAL A 32 10.90 -3.10 21.35
N GLN A 33 9.65 -3.41 21.70
CA GLN A 33 8.74 -2.61 22.54
C GLN A 33 8.67 -1.13 22.11
N LYS A 34 8.41 -0.89 20.82
CA LYS A 34 8.20 0.47 20.28
C LYS A 34 6.74 0.68 19.89
N PRO A 35 5.87 1.09 20.84
CA PRO A 35 4.49 1.44 20.53
C PRO A 35 4.41 2.59 19.53
N GLY A 36 3.41 2.52 18.64
CA GLY A 36 3.19 3.54 17.61
C GLY A 36 4.02 3.34 16.34
N THR A 37 4.81 2.27 16.24
CA THR A 37 5.54 1.94 15.01
C THR A 37 4.57 1.40 13.96
N LYS A 38 4.30 2.19 12.92
CA LYS A 38 3.48 1.78 11.78
C LYS A 38 4.37 1.32 10.63
N THR A 39 4.10 0.12 10.13
CA THR A 39 4.69 -0.38 8.90
C THR A 39 3.78 -0.02 7.74
N VAL A 40 4.29 0.78 6.81
CA VAL A 40 3.59 1.15 5.59
C VAL A 40 4.17 0.34 4.45
N THR A 41 3.31 -0.38 3.73
CA THR A 41 3.67 -1.12 2.52
C THR A 41 2.81 -0.65 1.36
N THR A 42 3.44 -0.47 0.20
CA THR A 42 2.75 -0.01 -1.01
C THR A 42 3.09 -0.88 -2.20
N LEU A 43 2.12 -1.03 -3.10
CA LEU A 43 2.33 -1.67 -4.40
C LEU A 43 1.50 -0.92 -5.44
N LEU A 44 2.17 -0.50 -6.51
CA LEU A 44 1.58 0.25 -7.62
C LEU A 44 1.83 -0.49 -8.93
N THR A 45 0.81 -0.59 -9.78
CA THR A 45 0.86 -1.25 -11.09
C THR A 45 0.22 -0.40 -12.18
N GLY A 46 0.49 -0.74 -13.44
CA GLY A 46 -0.01 -0.05 -14.62
C GLY A 46 0.23 1.47 -14.56
N LEU A 47 -0.82 2.24 -14.85
CA LEU A 47 -0.77 3.71 -14.84
C LEU A 47 -0.30 4.31 -13.52
N PHE A 48 -0.64 3.72 -12.37
CA PHE A 48 -0.17 4.21 -11.07
C PHE A 48 1.33 4.04 -10.87
N ARG A 49 1.98 3.12 -11.60
CA ARG A 49 3.43 2.95 -11.56
C ARG A 49 4.13 3.88 -12.54
N THR A 50 3.61 4.02 -13.75
CA THR A 50 4.24 4.73 -14.88
C THR A 50 3.97 6.23 -14.89
N ASP A 51 2.80 6.68 -14.47
CA ASP A 51 2.43 8.10 -14.47
C ASP A 51 2.72 8.74 -13.09
N PRO A 52 3.70 9.65 -12.98
CA PRO A 52 4.05 10.31 -11.74
C PRO A 52 2.95 11.27 -11.24
N THR A 53 2.14 11.85 -12.13
CA THR A 53 1.05 12.75 -11.78
C THR A 53 -0.07 12.01 -11.06
N ILE A 54 -0.50 10.88 -11.62
CA ILE A 54 -1.53 10.02 -11.03
C ILE A 54 -1.04 9.43 -9.70
N LYS A 55 0.24 9.04 -9.64
CA LYS A 55 0.88 8.57 -8.41
C LYS A 55 0.85 9.63 -7.32
N ALA A 56 1.20 10.88 -7.64
CA ALA A 56 1.15 11.98 -6.68
C ALA A 56 -0.28 12.26 -6.22
N ALA A 57 -1.25 12.25 -7.14
CA ALA A 57 -2.67 12.41 -6.83
C ALA A 57 -3.18 11.33 -5.87
N PHE A 58 -2.80 10.06 -6.07
CA PHE A 58 -3.13 8.96 -5.17
C PHE A 58 -2.64 9.22 -3.74
N TYR A 59 -1.36 9.59 -3.57
CA TYR A 59 -0.84 9.89 -2.23
C TYR A 59 -1.46 11.15 -1.61
N SER A 60 -1.87 12.12 -2.42
CA SER A 60 -2.56 13.32 -1.93
C SER A 60 -3.96 13.03 -1.38
N LEU A 61 -4.64 12.00 -1.88
CA LEU A 61 -6.00 11.63 -1.44
C LEU A 61 -6.02 10.78 -0.17
N ILE A 62 -4.89 10.14 0.17
CA ILE A 62 -4.76 9.24 1.33
C ILE A 62 -4.19 9.96 2.55
N LYS A 63 -3.78 11.22 2.36
CA LYS A 63 -3.25 12.10 3.39
C LYS A 63 -4.37 12.87 4.07
#